data_AF-A0A496ADT3-F1
#
_entry.id   AF-A0A496ADT3-F1
#
_cell.length_a   1.000
_cell.length_b   1.000
_cell.length_c   1.000
_cell.angle_alpha   90.00
_cell.angle_beta   90.00
_cell.angle_gamma   90.00
#
_symmetry.space_group_name_H-M   'P 1'
#
loop_
_entity.id
_entity.type
_entity.pdbx_description
1 polymer ?
#
loop_
_entity_poly.entity_id
_entity_poly.type
_entity_poly.pdbx_seq_one_letter_code
_entity_poly.pdbx_strand_id
1 'polypeptide(L)'
;MVDFILSGIQSLGNLLFLIVIIGTLGVSWLYAHRLQKQYGADFPWNKTAVIVGIEVLLWIGFNIFLEFFKAYWLPISIVAIIVIVLISRKKRKYV
;
A
#
# COMPACT_ATOMS: atom_id res chain seq x y z
N MET A 1 -3.93 13.93 -18.63
CA MET A 1 -2.66 13.99 -17.88
C MET A 1 -2.80 13.32 -16.52
N VAL A 2 -3.80 13.71 -15.71
CA VAL A 2 -4.13 13.04 -14.43
C VAL A 2 -4.43 11.55 -14.60
N ASP A 3 -5.17 11.15 -15.65
CA ASP A 3 -5.43 9.73 -15.94
C ASP A 3 -4.17 8.91 -16.24
N PHE A 4 -3.19 9.48 -16.95
CA PHE A 4 -1.93 8.79 -17.27
C PHE A 4 -1.08 8.56 -16.02
N ILE A 5 -1.03 9.55 -15.13
CA ILE A 5 -0.31 9.44 -13.85
C ILE A 5 -1.01 8.42 -12.93
N LEU A 6 -2.34 8.44 -12.84
CA LEU A 6 -3.12 7.47 -12.06
C LEU A 6 -2.97 6.05 -12.61
N SER A 7 -3.01 5.86 -13.93
CA SER A 7 -2.76 4.55 -14.53
C SER A 7 -1.34 4.05 -14.28
N GLY A 8 -0.36 4.97 -14.27
CA GLY A 8 1.03 4.65 -13.93
C GLY A 8 1.18 4.22 -12.47
N ILE A 9 0.56 4.95 -11.54
CA ILE A 9 0.57 4.64 -10.10
C ILE A 9 -0.12 3.30 -9.84
N GLN A 10 -1.25 3.03 -10.51
CA GLN A 10 -1.97 1.77 -10.36
C GLN A 10 -1.17 0.59 -10.92
N SER A 11 -0.53 0.75 -12.09
CA SER A 11 0.35 -0.25 -12.68
C SER A 11 1.57 -0.56 -11.79
N LEU A 12 2.22 0.49 -11.28
CA LEU A 12 3.35 0.35 -10.34
C LEU A 12 2.93 -0.29 -9.02
N GLY A 13 1.77 0.08 -8.47
CA GLY A 13 1.22 -0.51 -7.26
C GLY A 13 0.91 -2.00 -7.42
N ASN A 14 0.37 -2.40 -8.57
CA ASN A 14 0.12 -3.81 -8.88
C ASN A 14 1.43 -4.61 -9.04
N LEU A 15 2.44 -4.00 -9.67
CA LEU A 15 3.74 -4.62 -9.86
C LEU A 15 4.47 -4.79 -8.51
N LEU A 16 4.44 -3.79 -7.64
CA LEU A 16 4.96 -3.87 -6.28
C LEU A 16 4.25 -4.95 -5.48
N PHE A 17 2.92 -4.99 -5.51
CA PHE A 17 2.14 -6.04 -4.84
C PHE A 17 2.54 -7.45 -5.30
N LEU A 18 2.68 -7.64 -6.61
CA LEU A 18 3.12 -8.93 -7.17
C LEU A 18 4.53 -9.30 -6.70
N ILE A 19 5.47 -8.35 -6.68
CA ILE A 19 6.84 -8.59 -6.18
C ILE A 19 6.81 -9.00 -4.71
N VAL A 20 6.03 -8.32 -3.86
CA VAL A 20 6.03 -8.62 -2.43
C VAL A 20 5.34 -9.96 -2.14
N ILE A 21 4.23 -10.29 -2.82
CA ILE A 21 3.60 -11.61 -2.72
C ILE A 21 4.60 -12.72 -3.10
N ILE A 22 5.26 -12.59 -4.26
CA ILE A 22 6.25 -13.58 -4.72
C ILE A 22 7.43 -13.64 -3.76
N GLY A 23 7.91 -12.51 -3.26
CA GLY A 23 8.98 -12.44 -2.27
C GLY A 23 8.60 -13.14 -0.96
N THR A 24 7.42 -12.85 -0.42
CA THR A 24 6.90 -13.44 0.81
C THR A 24 6.70 -14.95 0.68
N LEU A 25 6.18 -15.42 -0.46
CA LEU A 25 6.03 -16.85 -0.75
C LEU A 25 7.38 -17.54 -0.95
N GLY A 26 8.30 -16.92 -1.70
CA GLY A 26 9.64 -17.45 -1.97
C GLY A 26 10.49 -17.56 -0.71
N VAL A 27 10.48 -16.52 0.13
CA VAL A 27 11.16 -16.51 1.44
C VAL A 27 10.52 -17.56 2.35
N SER A 28 9.19 -17.61 2.44
CA SER A 28 8.49 -18.60 3.26
C SER A 28 8.81 -20.04 2.83
N TRP A 29 8.90 -20.31 1.52
CA TRP A 29 9.27 -21.63 1.01
C TRP A 29 10.73 -21.99 1.31
N LEU A 30 11.67 -21.04 1.15
CA LEU A 30 13.08 -21.22 1.52
C LEU A 30 13.24 -21.54 3.01
N TYR A 31 12.54 -20.80 3.87
CA TYR A 31 12.56 -21.06 5.31
C TYR A 31 11.89 -22.40 5.65
N ALA A 32 10.75 -22.73 5.04
CA ALA A 32 10.09 -24.01 5.23
C ALA A 32 11.00 -25.19 4.87
N HIS A 33 11.70 -25.11 3.73
CA HIS A 33 12.61 -26.16 3.29
C HIS A 33 13.82 -26.31 4.22
N ARG A 34 14.38 -25.20 4.72
CA ARG A 34 15.47 -25.23 5.71
C ARG A 34 15.00 -25.80 7.05
N LEU A 35 13.82 -25.40 7.52
CA LEU A 35 13.26 -25.85 8.81
C LEU A 35 12.97 -27.35 8.80
N GLN A 36 12.35 -27.84 7.72
CA GLN A 36 12.06 -29.26 7.53
C GLN A 36 13.36 -30.08 7.50
N LYS A 37 14.41 -29.59 6.83
CA LYS A 37 15.68 -30.29 6.70
C LYS A 37 16.52 -30.30 7.99
N GLN A 38 16.46 -29.24 8.80
CA GLN A 38 17.25 -29.13 10.03
C GLN A 38 16.55 -29.67 11.28
N TYR A 39 15.23 -29.51 11.38
CA TYR A 39 14.48 -29.78 12.61
C TYR A 39 13.32 -30.76 12.43
N GLY A 40 13.02 -31.19 11.20
CA GLY A 40 11.86 -32.05 10.92
C GLY A 40 10.53 -31.42 11.32
N ALA A 41 10.51 -30.10 11.52
CA ALA A 41 9.38 -29.36 12.05
C ALA A 41 8.57 -28.70 10.94
N ASP A 42 7.25 -28.65 11.11
CA ASP A 42 6.36 -27.99 10.16
C ASP A 42 6.52 -26.47 10.19
N PHE A 43 6.56 -25.87 9.01
CA PHE A 43 6.62 -24.43 8.87
C PHE A 43 5.30 -23.79 9.32
N PRO A 44 5.31 -22.68 10.09
CA PRO A 44 4.10 -22.04 10.59
C PRO A 44 3.37 -21.25 9.47
N TRP A 45 2.78 -21.98 8.53
CA TRP A 45 2.00 -21.45 7.39
C TRP A 45 0.91 -20.48 7.81
N ASN A 46 0.36 -20.63 9.01
CA ASN A 46 -0.66 -19.74 9.54
C ASN A 46 -0.17 -18.29 9.65
N LYS A 47 1.09 -18.08 10.05
CA LYS A 47 1.67 -16.72 10.14
C LYS A 47 1.91 -16.12 8.75
N THR A 48 2.41 -16.92 7.80
CA THR A 48 2.59 -16.49 6.42
C THR A 48 1.26 -16.14 5.76
N ALA A 49 0.22 -16.95 5.98
CA ALA A 49 -1.12 -16.68 5.47
C ALA A 49 -1.70 -15.37 6.02
N VAL A 50 -1.47 -15.05 7.31
CA VAL A 50 -1.87 -13.77 7.90
C VAL A 50 -1.13 -12.59 7.26
N ILE A 51 0.18 -12.70 7.02
CA ILE A 51 0.97 -11.63 6.38
C ILE A 51 0.45 -11.38 4.96
N VAL A 52 0.29 -12.44 4.17
CA VAL A 52 -0.26 -12.36 2.80
C VAL A 52 -1.69 -11.80 2.83
N GLY A 53 -2.51 -12.20 3.80
CA GLY A 53 -3.86 -11.69 3.97
C GLY A 53 -3.92 -10.19 4.25
N ILE A 54 -3.06 -9.69 5.15
CA ILE A 54 -2.95 -8.25 5.43
C ILE A 54 -2.50 -7.48 4.18
N GLU A 55 -1.54 -8.04 3.45
CA GLU A 55 -1.04 -7.44 2.22
C GLU A 55 -2.11 -7.35 1.13
N VAL A 56 -2.91 -8.39 0.95
CA VAL A 56 -4.09 -8.36 0.06
C VAL A 56 -5.10 -7.30 0.50
N LEU A 57 -5.40 -7.20 1.80
CA LEU A 57 -6.31 -6.17 2.33
C LEU A 57 -5.79 -4.74 2.09
N LEU A 58 -4.49 -4.51 2.29
CA LEU A 58 -3.84 -3.23 1.99
C LEU A 58 -3.91 -2.89 0.50
N TRP A 59 -3.69 -3.87 -0.38
CA TRP A 59 -3.79 -3.66 -1.82
C TRP A 59 -5.21 -3.34 -2.29
N ILE A 60 -6.22 -4.03 -1.73
CA ILE A 60 -7.64 -3.71 -1.97
C ILE A 60 -7.94 -2.29 -1.49
N GLY A 61 -7.54 -1.96 -0.25
CA GLY A 61 -7.71 -0.62 0.31
C GLY A 61 -7.04 0.47 -0.53
N PHE A 62 -5.85 0.19 -1.07
CA PHE A 62 -5.12 1.11 -1.95
C PHE A 62 -5.82 1.33 -3.29
N ASN A 63 -6.37 0.27 -3.91
CA ASN A 63 -7.15 0.42 -5.15
C ASN A 63 -8.43 1.23 -4.92
N ILE A 64 -9.18 0.94 -3.85
CA ILE A 64 -10.37 1.72 -3.48
C ILE A 64 -10.00 3.18 -3.20
N PHE A 65 -8.89 3.41 -2.49
CA PHE A 65 -8.39 4.76 -2.20
C PHE A 65 -8.03 5.51 -3.48
N LEU A 66 -7.34 4.88 -4.44
CA LEU A 66 -7.00 5.50 -5.72
C LEU A 66 -8.23 5.80 -6.57
N GLU A 67 -9.22 4.92 -6.57
CA GLU A 67 -10.49 5.13 -7.27
C GLU A 67 -11.27 6.31 -6.67
N PHE A 68 -11.35 6.37 -5.34
CA PHE A 68 -11.96 7.49 -4.62
C PHE A 68 -11.18 8.79 -4.85
N PHE A 69 -9.85 8.73 -4.83
CA PHE A 69 -8.99 9.86 -5.13
C PHE A 69 -9.24 10.35 -6.56
N LYS A 70 -9.29 9.48 -7.55
CA LYS A 70 -9.58 9.85 -8.95
C LYS A 70 -10.92 10.59 -9.08
N ALA A 71 -11.96 10.13 -8.39
CA ALA A 71 -13.28 10.76 -8.42
C ALA A 71 -13.31 12.13 -7.73
N TYR A 72 -12.57 12.31 -6.62
CA TYR A 72 -12.66 13.49 -5.76
C TYR A 72 -11.37 14.34 -5.68
N TRP A 73 -10.40 14.12 -6.57
CA TRP A 73 -9.08 14.78 -6.45
C TRP A 73 -9.16 16.31 -6.49
N LEU A 74 -10.03 16.87 -7.34
CA LEU A 74 -10.26 18.32 -7.45
C LEU A 74 -10.83 18.92 -6.15
N PRO A 75 -11.95 18.44 -5.61
CA PRO A 75 -12.46 18.98 -4.34
C PRO A 75 -11.49 18.75 -3.17
N ILE A 76 -10.80 17.60 -3.09
CA ILE A 76 -9.82 17.32 -2.04
C ILE A 76 -8.65 18.33 -2.10
N SER A 77 -8.10 18.57 -3.28
CA SER A 77 -6.98 19.50 -3.46
C SER A 77 -7.39 20.96 -3.18
N ILE A 78 -8.58 21.38 -3.60
CA ILE A 78 -9.14 22.70 -3.29
C ILE A 78 -9.29 22.88 -1.77
N VAL A 79 -9.89 21.91 -1.07
CA VAL A 79 -10.05 21.97 0.39
C VAL A 79 -8.69 22.01 1.09
N ALA A 80 -7.73 21.19 0.66
CA ALA A 80 -6.37 21.19 1.22
C ALA A 80 -5.68 22.55 1.07
N ILE A 81 -5.76 23.17 -0.11
CA ILE A 81 -5.21 24.52 -0.36
C ILE A 81 -5.89 25.55 0.55
N ILE A 82 -7.22 25.52 0.66
CA ILE A 82 -7.98 26.44 1.53
C ILE A 82 -7.52 26.31 2.99
N VAL A 83 -7.39 25.09 3.49
CA VAL A 83 -6.92 24.82 4.87
C VAL A 83 -5.50 25.33 5.08
N ILE A 84 -4.57 25.05 4.16
CA ILE A 84 -3.18 25.52 4.22
C ILE A 84 -3.13 27.04 4.22
N VAL A 85 -3.90 27.70 3.36
CA VAL A 85 -3.99 29.17 3.29
C VAL A 85 -4.56 29.76 4.58
N LEU A 86 -5.60 29.16 5.15
CA LEU A 86 -6.18 29.60 6.42
C LEU A 86 -5.20 29.47 7.59
N ILE A 87 -4.48 28.34 7.67
CA ILE A 87 -3.44 28.13 8.69
C ILE A 87 -2.29 29.13 8.50
N SER A 88 -1.84 29.33 7.25
CA SER A 88 -0.75 30.27 6.93
C SER A 88 -1.13 31.73 7.21
N ARG A 89 -2.38 32.11 6.97
CA ARG A 89 -2.92 33.44 7.31
C ARG A 89 -3.04 33.65 8.81
N LYS A 90 -3.40 32.60 9.59
CA LYS A 90 -3.38 32.69 11.05
C LYS A 90 -1.96 32.89 11.58
N LYS A 91 -0.97 32.14 11.06
CA LYS A 91 0.42 32.28 11.52
C LYS A 91 1.01 33.68 11.32
N ARG A 92 0.67 34.39 10.24
CA ARG A 92 1.15 35.76 9.99
C ARG A 92 0.50 36.85 10.85
N LYS A 93 -0.59 36.55 11.57
CA LYS A 93 -1.32 37.52 12.42
C LYS A 93 -0.90 37.50 13.89
N TYR A 94 -0.08 36.51 14.28
CA TYR A 94 0.41 36.31 15.67
C TYR A 94 1.94 36.44 15.78
N VAL A 95 2.60 37.00 14.76
CA VAL A 95 4.01 37.42 14.80
C VAL A 95 4.05 38.93 14.74
#